data_AF-A0A956FA20-F1
#
_entry.id   AF-A0A956FA20-F1
#
_cell.length_a   1.000
_cell.length_b   1.000
_cell.length_c   1.000
_cell.angle_alpha   90.00
_cell.angle_beta   90.00
_cell.angle_gamma   90.00
#
_symmetry.space_group_name_H-M   'P 1'
#
loop_
_entity.id
_entity.type
_entity.pdbx_description
1 polymer ?
#
loop_
_entity_poly.entity_id
_entity_poly.type
_entity_poly.pdbx_seq_one_letter_code
_entity_poly.pdbx_strand_id
1 'polypeptide(L)'
;MPKLEKAMTKAFEHLSYTQTYSGKTEPEVVPVEKGDDKDKVPETLAAVELLENGDGVLAIRTDEEKVVRDLARLVSEDTKVPMLVLVTVASLFHRRRVQVKCRKFAVDGSEVEEQDVMGHHDADISDLEHNELRQQDNAMRSRLGDVVDSFTRAEGTQGFKVKKVFRFKQEVEVPKFSNKRLARLMTSIERCESFEVVVEGEQHIVKLYLEGATSLSYVKAEEVAELEKALESRPELQRRRKDDD
;
A
#
# COMPACT_ATOMS: atom_id res chain seq x y z
N MET A 1 -16.21 13.47 10.68
CA MET A 1 -16.69 12.13 11.04
C MET A 1 -15.82 11.58 12.16
N PRO A 2 -16.05 12.02 13.42
CA PRO A 2 -15.04 11.86 14.47
C PRO A 2 -14.65 10.41 14.78
N LYS A 3 -15.61 9.48 14.70
CA LYS A 3 -15.37 8.06 14.94
C LYS A 3 -14.46 7.44 13.87
N LEU A 4 -14.71 7.71 12.59
CA LEU A 4 -13.92 7.20 11.47
C LEU A 4 -12.51 7.78 11.48
N GLU A 5 -12.39 9.09 11.73
CA GLU A 5 -11.10 9.77 11.84
C GLU A 5 -10.24 9.13 12.95
N LYS A 6 -10.83 8.91 14.14
CA LYS A 6 -10.13 8.28 15.26
C LYS A 6 -9.72 6.84 14.96
N ALA A 7 -10.62 6.05 14.36
CA ALA A 7 -10.34 4.67 13.97
C ALA A 7 -9.21 4.59 12.94
N MET A 8 -9.23 5.47 11.93
CA MET A 8 -8.20 5.57 10.90
C MET A 8 -6.84 5.96 11.49
N THR A 9 -6.77 7.03 12.29
CA THR A 9 -5.51 7.45 12.94
C THR A 9 -4.95 6.32 13.81
N LYS A 10 -5.79 5.66 14.61
CA LYS A 10 -5.40 4.50 15.42
C LYS A 10 -4.90 3.34 14.56
N ALA A 11 -5.55 3.05 13.43
CA ALA A 11 -5.10 2.02 12.50
C ALA A 11 -3.70 2.32 11.93
N PHE A 12 -3.44 3.56 11.53
CA PHE A 12 -2.10 3.97 11.06
C PHE A 12 -1.05 3.92 12.18
N GLU A 13 -1.37 4.34 13.39
CA GLU A 13 -0.48 4.17 14.56
C GLU A 13 -0.16 2.69 14.80
N HIS A 14 -1.14 1.80 14.66
CA HIS A 14 -0.95 0.36 14.75
C HIS A 14 -0.07 -0.24 13.64
N LEU A 15 0.12 0.49 12.54
CA LEU A 15 0.99 0.16 11.41
C LEU A 15 2.32 0.93 11.46
N SER A 16 2.64 1.55 12.59
CA SER A 16 3.87 2.33 12.79
C SER A 16 3.98 3.58 11.91
N TYR A 17 2.85 4.12 11.46
CA TYR A 17 2.79 5.40 10.77
C TYR A 17 2.51 6.54 11.76
N THR A 18 3.15 7.68 11.54
CA THR A 18 2.94 8.91 12.31
C THR A 18 2.23 9.92 11.43
N GLN A 19 1.14 10.52 11.92
CA GLN A 19 0.42 11.56 11.20
C GLN A 19 1.28 12.83 11.10
N THR A 20 1.54 13.29 9.88
CA THR A 20 2.30 14.53 9.60
C THR A 20 1.39 15.69 9.20
N TYR A 21 0.17 15.41 8.72
CA TYR A 21 -0.78 16.44 8.32
C TYR A 21 -2.24 16.01 8.50
N SER A 22 -3.11 16.99 8.76
CA SER A 22 -4.57 16.85 8.72
C SER A 22 -5.21 18.18 8.30
N GLY A 23 -6.03 18.18 7.25
CA GLY A 23 -6.69 19.39 6.76
C GLY A 23 -7.81 19.13 5.75
N LYS A 24 -8.38 20.20 5.18
CA LYS A 24 -9.45 20.09 4.17
C LYS A 24 -8.93 19.98 2.74
N THR A 25 -7.70 20.42 2.51
CA THR A 25 -7.03 20.43 1.21
C THR A 25 -5.71 19.70 1.35
N GLU A 26 -5.20 19.15 0.25
CA GLU A 26 -3.86 18.58 0.27
C GLU A 26 -2.83 19.69 0.53
N PRO A 27 -1.82 19.44 1.38
CA PRO A 27 -0.68 20.35 1.50
C PRO A 27 0.10 20.34 0.18
N GLU A 28 0.68 21.48 -0.21
CA GLU A 28 1.62 21.50 -1.34
C GLU A 28 2.74 20.49 -1.07
N VAL A 29 2.97 19.58 -2.01
CA VAL A 29 4.02 18.57 -1.90
C VAL A 29 5.36 19.29 -1.94
N VAL A 30 5.98 19.50 -0.79
CA VAL A 30 7.38 19.89 -0.74
C VAL A 30 8.19 18.65 -1.11
N PRO A 31 8.93 18.66 -2.24
CA PRO A 31 9.72 17.50 -2.62
C PRO A 31 10.72 17.21 -1.51
N VAL A 32 10.68 15.98 -1.01
CA VAL A 32 11.66 15.47 -0.05
C VAL A 32 13.04 15.61 -0.71
N GLU A 33 13.85 16.56 -0.25
CA GLU A 33 15.26 16.63 -0.60
C GLU A 33 15.86 15.30 -0.17
N LYS A 34 16.23 14.46 -1.16
CA LYS A 34 17.05 13.28 -0.88
C LYS A 34 18.36 13.82 -0.32
N GLY A 35 18.55 13.72 1.00
CA GLY A 35 19.90 13.77 1.55
C GLY A 35 20.75 12.71 0.84
N ASP A 36 22.02 13.02 0.60
CA ASP A 36 22.97 12.19 -0.15
C ASP A 36 23.22 10.76 0.41
N ASP A 37 22.52 10.37 1.48
CA ASP A 37 22.48 9.02 2.02
C ASP A 37 21.69 8.10 1.08
N LYS A 38 22.39 7.40 0.18
CA LYS A 38 21.85 6.31 -0.67
C LYS A 38 21.19 5.16 0.10
N ASP A 39 21.27 5.18 1.44
CA ASP A 39 20.76 4.17 2.36
C ASP A 39 19.44 4.56 3.04
N LYS A 40 18.96 5.82 2.89
CA LYS A 40 17.66 6.24 3.41
C LYS A 40 16.61 6.18 2.30
N VAL A 41 15.55 5.42 2.54
CA VAL A 41 14.38 5.42 1.64
C VAL A 41 13.79 6.83 1.65
N PRO A 42 13.28 7.34 0.52
CA PRO A 42 12.34 8.46 0.58
C PRO A 42 11.25 8.13 1.60
N GLU A 43 10.93 9.08 2.47
CA GLU A 43 9.87 8.96 3.47
C GLU A 43 8.63 8.29 2.84
N THR A 44 8.15 7.19 3.42
CA THR A 44 6.92 6.56 2.93
C THR A 44 5.77 7.43 3.41
N LEU A 45 5.30 8.30 2.53
CA LEU A 45 4.19 9.21 2.76
C LEU A 45 2.92 8.57 2.19
N ALA A 46 2.01 8.17 3.06
CA ALA A 46 0.68 7.74 2.65
C ALA A 46 -0.25 8.96 2.60
N ALA A 47 -0.84 9.20 1.42
CA ALA A 47 -1.92 10.16 1.25
C ALA A 47 -3.24 9.48 1.57
N VAL A 48 -3.98 10.01 2.54
CA VAL A 48 -5.26 9.41 2.95
C VAL A 48 -6.37 10.44 2.89
N GLU A 49 -7.45 10.10 2.21
CA GLU A 49 -8.62 10.95 2.11
C GLU A 49 -9.85 10.27 2.70
N LEU A 50 -10.60 11.04 3.49
CA LEU A 50 -11.93 10.65 3.93
C LEU A 50 -12.96 11.21 2.97
N LEU A 51 -13.77 10.30 2.44
CA LEU A 51 -14.76 10.54 1.43
C LEU A 51 -16.16 10.26 2.01
N GLU A 52 -17.14 11.03 1.57
CA GLU A 52 -18.55 10.81 1.89
C GLU A 52 -19.39 11.10 0.65
N ASN A 53 -20.35 10.22 0.33
CA ASN A 53 -21.31 10.46 -0.74
C ASN A 53 -22.60 11.11 -0.22
N GLY A 54 -23.50 11.51 -1.13
CA GLY A 54 -24.80 12.13 -0.79
C GLY A 54 -25.75 11.23 0.01
N ASP A 55 -25.50 9.92 0.04
CA ASP A 55 -26.31 8.90 0.71
C ASP A 55 -25.76 8.52 2.10
N GLY A 56 -24.68 9.19 2.56
CA GLY A 56 -24.06 8.95 3.86
C GLY A 56 -23.10 7.75 3.91
N VAL A 57 -22.74 7.17 2.75
CA VAL A 57 -21.69 6.14 2.66
C VAL A 57 -20.33 6.78 2.87
N LEU A 58 -19.54 6.16 3.75
CA LEU A 58 -18.19 6.61 4.07
C LEU A 58 -17.15 5.76 3.35
N ALA A 59 -16.12 6.40 2.82
CA ALA A 59 -15.00 5.72 2.19
C ALA A 59 -13.66 6.32 2.62
N ILE A 60 -12.63 5.47 2.61
CA ILE A 60 -11.24 5.87 2.79
C ILE A 60 -10.53 5.64 1.46
N ARG A 61 -9.81 6.65 0.98
CA ARG A 61 -8.92 6.50 -0.17
C ARG A 61 -7.47 6.60 0.27
N THR A 62 -6.63 5.71 -0.23
CA THR A 62 -5.18 5.73 0.00
C THR A 62 -4.40 5.41 -1.28
N ASP A 63 -3.20 5.98 -1.42
CA ASP A 63 -2.25 5.65 -2.50
C ASP A 63 -1.31 4.49 -2.13
N GLU A 64 -1.26 4.13 -0.85
CA GLU A 64 -0.42 3.04 -0.33
C GLU A 64 -1.15 1.69 -0.37
N GLU A 65 -0.75 0.83 -1.30
CA GLU A 65 -1.30 -0.52 -1.46
C GLU A 65 -0.97 -1.44 -0.28
N LYS A 66 0.20 -1.29 0.35
CA LYS A 66 0.65 -2.21 1.41
C LYS A 66 -0.22 -2.15 2.66
N VAL A 67 -0.81 -1.00 2.93
CA VAL A 67 -1.60 -0.77 4.15
C VAL A 67 -3.09 -0.97 3.94
N VAL A 68 -3.58 -1.06 2.70
CA VAL A 68 -5.02 -1.00 2.44
C VAL A 68 -5.80 -2.08 3.15
N ARG A 69 -5.33 -3.33 3.10
CA ARG A 69 -6.04 -4.48 3.68
C ARG A 69 -6.05 -4.38 5.20
N ASP A 70 -4.90 -4.03 5.80
CA ASP A 70 -4.82 -3.83 7.25
C ASP A 70 -5.63 -2.62 7.71
N LEU A 71 -5.62 -1.53 6.95
CA LEU A 71 -6.41 -0.33 7.23
C LEU A 71 -7.91 -0.65 7.19
N ALA A 72 -8.34 -1.34 6.13
CA ALA A 72 -9.71 -1.79 5.94
C ALA A 72 -10.17 -2.64 7.15
N ARG A 73 -9.37 -3.63 7.55
CA ARG A 73 -9.64 -4.50 8.70
C ARG A 73 -9.69 -3.72 10.02
N LEU A 74 -8.61 -3.00 10.36
CA LEU A 74 -8.47 -2.31 11.66
C LEU A 74 -9.53 -1.23 11.87
N VAL A 75 -9.88 -0.49 10.82
CA VAL A 75 -10.91 0.55 10.91
C VAL A 75 -12.31 -0.06 10.98
N SER A 76 -12.58 -1.16 10.28
CA SER A 76 -13.84 -1.91 10.40
C SER A 76 -14.06 -2.42 11.83
N GLU A 77 -13.03 -3.05 12.43
CA GLU A 77 -13.08 -3.56 13.80
C GLU A 77 -13.49 -2.48 14.83
N ASP A 78 -12.98 -1.25 14.69
CA ASP A 78 -13.26 -0.14 15.62
C ASP A 78 -14.59 0.56 15.31
N THR A 79 -14.97 0.69 14.03
CA THR A 79 -16.16 1.44 13.62
C THR A 79 -17.43 0.61 13.60
N LYS A 80 -17.35 -0.69 13.30
CA LYS A 80 -18.49 -1.60 13.10
C LYS A 80 -19.49 -1.10 12.05
N VAL A 81 -18.99 -0.43 11.00
CA VAL A 81 -19.81 0.10 9.90
C VAL A 81 -19.24 -0.44 8.59
N PRO A 82 -20.08 -0.88 7.65
CA PRO A 82 -19.65 -1.21 6.30
C PRO A 82 -18.93 -0.02 5.68
N MET A 83 -17.71 -0.24 5.23
CA MET A 83 -16.84 0.81 4.73
C MET A 83 -16.21 0.38 3.41
N LEU A 84 -16.01 1.35 2.54
CA LEU A 84 -15.28 1.17 1.29
C LEU A 84 -13.87 1.71 1.45
N VAL A 85 -12.86 0.87 1.22
CA VAL A 85 -11.49 1.35 1.08
C VAL A 85 -11.09 1.28 -0.39
N LEU A 86 -10.57 2.40 -0.89
CA LEU A 86 -10.17 2.58 -2.27
C LEU A 86 -8.65 2.74 -2.34
N VAL A 87 -8.02 1.93 -3.19
CA VAL A 87 -6.60 2.10 -3.52
C VAL A 87 -6.45 2.41 -4.97
N THR A 88 -5.65 3.43 -5.26
CA THR A 88 -5.24 3.73 -6.61
C THR A 88 -3.79 3.34 -6.82
N VAL A 89 -3.55 2.27 -7.59
CA VAL A 89 -2.19 1.82 -7.92
C VAL A 89 -1.85 2.27 -9.33
N ALA A 90 -0.77 3.02 -9.49
CA ALA A 90 -0.18 3.31 -10.79
C ALA A 90 1.08 2.46 -11.00
N SER A 91 1.15 1.76 -12.13
CA SER A 91 2.31 0.94 -12.47
C SER A 91 2.74 1.12 -13.92
N LEU A 92 4.04 1.03 -14.17
CA LEU A 92 4.60 0.93 -15.52
C LEU A 92 4.58 -0.52 -15.99
N PHE A 93 3.63 -0.85 -16.83
CA PHE A 93 3.57 -2.13 -17.51
C PHE A 93 4.43 -2.11 -18.77
N HIS A 94 5.28 -3.13 -18.94
CA HIS A 94 6.21 -3.28 -20.08
C HIS A 94 7.02 -2.03 -20.46
N ARG A 95 7.27 -1.11 -19.50
CA ARG A 95 7.97 0.17 -19.67
C ARG A 95 7.31 1.16 -20.65
N ARG A 96 6.07 0.90 -21.09
CA ARG A 96 5.41 1.71 -22.12
C ARG A 96 3.95 2.01 -21.83
N ARG A 97 3.40 1.48 -20.75
CA ARG A 97 2.01 1.72 -20.40
C ARG A 97 1.91 2.04 -18.93
N VAL A 98 1.24 3.14 -18.60
CA VAL A 98 0.77 3.39 -17.24
C VAL A 98 -0.57 2.70 -17.10
N GLN A 99 -0.68 1.83 -16.12
CA GLN A 99 -1.96 1.28 -15.70
C GLN A 99 -2.29 1.83 -14.31
N VAL A 100 -3.41 2.54 -14.23
CA VAL A 100 -4.01 3.01 -12.98
C VAL A 100 -5.20 2.11 -12.65
N LYS A 101 -5.21 1.47 -11.49
CA LYS A 101 -6.34 0.63 -11.03
C LYS A 101 -6.93 1.20 -9.75
N CYS A 102 -8.25 1.35 -9.70
CA CYS A 102 -8.98 1.59 -8.46
C CYS A 102 -9.53 0.26 -7.93
N ARG A 103 -8.97 -0.22 -6.83
CA ARG A 103 -9.42 -1.43 -6.13
C ARG A 103 -10.39 -1.04 -5.02
N LYS A 104 -11.43 -1.84 -4.81
CA LYS A 104 -12.47 -1.62 -3.80
C LYS A 104 -12.45 -2.76 -2.81
N PHE A 105 -12.37 -2.43 -1.53
CA PHE A 105 -12.45 -3.39 -0.45
C PHE A 105 -13.72 -3.14 0.35
N ALA A 106 -14.60 -4.13 0.42
CA ALA A 106 -15.71 -4.15 1.35
C ALA A 106 -15.27 -4.88 2.61
N VAL A 107 -15.65 -4.33 3.77
CA VAL A 107 -15.30 -4.93 5.05
C VAL A 107 -16.56 -5.14 5.87
N ASP A 108 -16.74 -6.38 6.33
CA ASP A 108 -17.74 -6.74 7.32
C ASP A 108 -17.05 -7.47 8.49
N GLY A 109 -16.96 -6.80 9.64
CA GLY A 109 -16.19 -7.30 10.78
C GLY A 109 -14.71 -7.49 10.43
N SER A 110 -14.20 -8.71 10.58
CA SER A 110 -12.82 -9.10 10.27
C SER A 110 -12.61 -9.59 8.83
N GLU A 111 -13.69 -9.77 8.06
CA GLU A 111 -13.60 -10.23 6.68
C GLU A 111 -13.40 -9.04 5.74
N VAL A 112 -12.31 -9.08 4.97
CA VAL A 112 -12.00 -8.10 3.93
C VAL A 112 -12.21 -8.79 2.59
N GLU A 113 -13.25 -8.38 1.87
CA GLU A 113 -13.54 -8.86 0.52
C GLU A 113 -13.09 -7.80 -0.49
N GLU A 114 -12.17 -8.19 -1.37
CA GLU A 114 -11.86 -7.37 -2.52
C GLU A 114 -12.97 -7.54 -3.57
N GLN A 115 -13.51 -6.41 -4.02
CA GLN A 115 -14.53 -6.37 -5.05
C GLN A 115 -13.89 -6.08 -6.41
N ASP A 116 -14.62 -6.40 -7.47
CA ASP A 116 -14.21 -6.13 -8.85
C ASP A 116 -13.65 -4.72 -9.01
N VAL A 117 -12.57 -4.63 -9.80
CA VAL A 117 -11.88 -3.37 -10.11
C VAL A 117 -12.89 -2.37 -10.63
N MET A 118 -13.08 -1.26 -9.90
CA MET A 118 -14.09 -0.25 -10.22
C MET A 118 -13.81 0.45 -11.55
N GLY A 119 -12.54 0.48 -11.95
CA GLY A 119 -12.08 0.99 -13.23
C GLY A 119 -10.58 0.83 -13.38
N HIS A 120 -10.12 0.78 -14.63
CA HIS A 120 -8.70 0.89 -14.95
C HIS A 120 -8.49 1.85 -16.11
N HIS A 121 -7.44 2.65 -16.04
CA HIS A 121 -6.99 3.50 -17.15
C HIS A 121 -5.61 3.08 -17.60
N ASP A 122 -5.52 2.78 -18.90
CA ASP A 122 -4.29 2.43 -19.58
C ASP A 122 -3.88 3.61 -20.47
N ALA A 123 -2.71 4.19 -20.22
CA ALA A 123 -2.12 5.22 -21.08
C ALA A 123 -0.77 4.74 -21.64
N ASP A 124 -0.64 4.69 -22.96
CA ASP A 124 0.65 4.38 -23.59
C ASP A 124 1.59 5.59 -23.50
N ILE A 125 2.86 5.34 -23.15
CA ILE A 125 3.94 6.31 -23.07
C ILE A 125 4.80 6.17 -24.33
N SER A 126 5.02 7.29 -25.03
CA SER A 126 5.87 7.31 -26.23
C SER A 126 7.36 7.10 -25.91
N ASP A 127 8.17 6.75 -26.90
CA ASP A 127 9.61 6.52 -26.72
C ASP A 127 10.37 7.81 -26.32
N LEU A 128 9.90 8.98 -26.75
CA LEU A 128 10.43 10.28 -26.36
C LEU A 128 10.18 10.52 -24.87
N GLU A 129 8.92 10.35 -24.44
CA GLU A 129 8.52 10.51 -23.04
C GLU A 129 9.24 9.49 -22.17
N HIS A 130 9.33 8.23 -22.57
CA HIS A 130 10.06 7.22 -21.79
C HIS A 130 11.55 7.55 -21.62
N ASN A 131 12.21 8.19 -22.60
CA ASN A 131 13.60 8.63 -22.49
C ASN A 131 13.76 9.88 -21.62
N GLU A 132 12.83 10.84 -21.69
CA GLU A 132 12.80 12.00 -20.79
C GLU A 132 12.52 11.58 -19.34
N LEU A 133 11.60 10.63 -19.15
CA LEU A 133 11.22 10.07 -17.86
C LEU A 133 12.34 9.24 -17.21
N ARG A 134 13.21 8.58 -18.00
CA ARG A 134 14.44 7.93 -17.49
C ARG A 134 15.46 8.90 -16.94
N GLN A 135 15.49 10.13 -17.45
CA GLN A 135 16.46 11.14 -17.02
C GLN A 135 16.00 11.84 -15.73
N GLN A 136 14.71 11.76 -15.40
CA GLN A 136 14.11 12.42 -14.23
C GLN A 136 13.05 11.52 -13.58
N ASP A 137 13.47 10.60 -12.69
CA ASP A 137 12.57 9.74 -11.90
C ASP A 137 11.44 10.52 -11.18
N ASN A 138 11.70 11.77 -10.79
CA ASN A 138 10.72 12.64 -10.15
C ASN A 138 9.61 13.12 -11.11
N ALA A 139 9.94 13.37 -12.38
CA ALA A 139 8.96 13.81 -13.39
C ALA A 139 7.96 12.68 -13.72
N MET A 140 8.43 11.44 -13.70
CA MET A 140 7.59 10.25 -13.84
C MET A 140 6.60 10.09 -12.69
N ARG A 141 7.06 10.27 -11.45
CA ARG A 141 6.18 10.21 -10.27
C ARG A 141 5.13 11.31 -10.28
N SER A 142 5.51 12.54 -10.65
CA SER A 142 4.57 13.66 -10.75
C SER A 142 3.47 13.40 -11.78
N ARG A 143 3.83 12.99 -13.00
CA ARG A 143 2.85 12.67 -14.06
C ARG A 143 1.96 11.49 -13.70
N LEU A 144 2.54 10.45 -13.09
CA LEU A 144 1.75 9.32 -12.57
C LEU A 144 0.75 9.83 -11.52
N GLY A 145 1.15 10.73 -10.63
CA GLY A 145 0.27 11.42 -9.68
C GLY A 145 -0.86 12.16 -10.37
N ASP A 146 -0.57 12.98 -11.39
CA ASP A 146 -1.60 13.74 -12.12
C ASP A 146 -2.63 12.84 -12.81
N VAL A 147 -2.18 11.73 -13.42
CA VAL A 147 -3.06 10.74 -14.07
C VAL A 147 -3.88 9.98 -13.03
N VAL A 148 -3.26 9.62 -11.91
CA VAL A 148 -3.95 9.02 -10.75
C VAL A 148 -5.03 9.96 -10.24
N ASP A 149 -4.71 11.23 -9.98
CA ASP A 149 -5.67 12.20 -9.46
C ASP A 149 -6.81 12.46 -10.43
N SER A 150 -6.51 12.58 -11.72
CA SER A 150 -7.51 12.75 -12.78
C SER A 150 -8.46 11.55 -12.86
N PHE A 151 -7.91 10.34 -12.93
CA PHE A 151 -8.69 9.11 -13.01
C PHE A 151 -9.54 8.88 -11.76
N THR A 152 -8.93 9.09 -10.60
CA THR A 152 -9.59 8.86 -9.31
C THR A 152 -10.78 9.80 -9.13
N ARG A 153 -10.63 11.08 -9.50
CA ARG A 153 -11.73 12.06 -9.46
C ARG A 153 -12.82 11.77 -10.48
N ALA A 154 -12.47 11.23 -11.64
CA ALA A 154 -13.41 10.98 -12.74
C ALA A 154 -14.20 9.67 -12.59
N GLU A 155 -13.54 8.57 -12.21
CA GLU A 155 -14.11 7.22 -12.30
C GLU A 155 -14.14 6.49 -10.95
N GLY A 156 -13.11 6.64 -10.12
CA GLY A 156 -12.97 5.86 -8.87
C GLY A 156 -13.90 6.32 -7.72
N THR A 157 -14.31 7.59 -7.71
CA THR A 157 -15.07 8.19 -6.59
C THR A 157 -16.27 9.02 -7.06
N GLN A 158 -16.93 8.67 -8.17
CA GLN A 158 -18.06 9.46 -8.68
C GLN A 158 -19.17 9.55 -7.63
N GLY A 159 -19.56 10.78 -7.26
CA GLY A 159 -20.56 11.05 -6.21
C GLY A 159 -20.01 11.16 -4.78
N PHE A 160 -18.76 10.77 -4.54
CA PHE A 160 -18.07 11.01 -3.28
C PHE A 160 -17.43 12.40 -3.25
N LYS A 161 -17.46 13.06 -2.09
CA LYS A 161 -16.79 14.33 -1.84
C LYS A 161 -15.71 14.15 -0.79
N VAL A 162 -14.52 14.70 -1.05
CA VAL A 162 -13.45 14.77 -0.07
C VAL A 162 -13.89 15.64 1.11
N LYS A 163 -13.89 15.06 2.30
CA LYS A 163 -14.23 15.76 3.55
C LYS A 163 -12.97 16.17 4.31
N LYS A 164 -11.92 15.35 4.24
CA LYS A 164 -10.68 15.60 4.96
C LYS A 164 -9.51 14.84 4.33
N VAL A 165 -8.33 15.43 4.40
CA VAL A 165 -7.05 14.89 3.92
C VAL A 165 -6.13 14.70 5.11
N PHE A 166 -5.41 13.59 5.10
CA PHE A 166 -4.35 13.26 6.05
C PHE A 166 -3.09 12.87 5.30
N ARG A 167 -1.93 13.16 5.91
CA ARG A 167 -0.66 12.57 5.49
C ARG A 167 -0.06 11.82 6.66
N PHE A 168 0.44 10.63 6.37
CA PHE A 168 1.11 9.77 7.33
C PHE A 168 2.50 9.44 6.84
N LYS A 169 3.48 9.42 7.73
CA LYS A 169 4.86 9.04 7.45
C LYS A 169 5.21 7.75 8.19
N GLN A 170 5.82 6.81 7.48
CA GLN A 170 6.48 5.66 8.10
C GLN A 170 7.99 5.85 8.04
N GLU A 171 8.64 5.78 9.20
CA GLU A 171 10.10 5.66 9.28
C GLU A 171 10.45 4.19 9.39
N VAL A 172 10.78 3.57 8.26
CA VAL A 172 11.21 2.16 8.23
C VAL A 172 12.60 2.11 7.61
N GLU A 173 13.55 1.54 8.34
CA GLU A 173 14.84 1.15 7.75
C GLU A 173 14.58 0.09 6.68
N VAL A 174 15.11 0.29 5.47
CA VAL A 174 15.04 -0.77 4.46
C VAL A 174 16.00 -1.88 4.86
N PRO A 175 15.49 -3.11 5.10
CA PRO A 175 16.34 -4.24 5.39
C PRO A 175 17.25 -4.47 4.18
N LYS A 176 18.56 -4.41 4.43
CA LYS A 176 19.59 -4.76 3.45
C LYS A 176 19.69 -6.28 3.39
N PHE A 177 19.15 -6.86 2.33
CA PHE A 177 19.28 -8.29 2.07
C PHE A 177 20.57 -8.60 1.33
N SER A 178 21.17 -9.76 1.64
CA SER A 178 22.37 -10.25 0.94
C SER A 178 22.13 -10.52 -0.54
N ASN A 179 20.87 -10.74 -0.96
CA ASN A 179 20.53 -10.91 -2.37
C ASN A 179 19.21 -10.26 -2.80
N LYS A 180 19.07 -10.07 -4.12
CA LYS A 180 17.89 -9.46 -4.75
C LYS A 180 16.63 -10.32 -4.68
N ARG A 181 16.77 -11.63 -4.49
CA ARG A 181 15.65 -12.57 -4.42
C ARG A 181 14.91 -12.40 -3.09
N LEU A 182 15.63 -12.30 -1.98
CA LEU A 182 15.11 -11.98 -0.65
C LEU A 182 14.42 -10.62 -0.63
N ALA A 183 15.01 -9.60 -1.25
CA ALA A 183 14.37 -8.29 -1.36
C ALA A 183 13.00 -8.36 -2.07
N ARG A 184 12.89 -9.16 -3.14
CA ARG A 184 11.60 -9.40 -3.84
C ARG A 184 10.62 -10.21 -3.00
N LEU A 185 11.13 -11.19 -2.25
CA LEU A 185 10.32 -11.98 -1.32
C LEU A 185 9.72 -11.07 -0.24
N MET A 186 10.52 -10.18 0.34
CA MET A 186 10.05 -9.19 1.31
C MET A 186 8.97 -8.26 0.72
N THR A 187 9.17 -7.77 -0.51
CA THR A 187 8.13 -6.98 -1.21
C THR A 187 6.83 -7.77 -1.41
N SER A 188 6.94 -9.09 -1.59
CA SER A 188 5.77 -9.96 -1.75
C SER A 188 5.07 -10.20 -0.40
N ILE A 189 5.82 -10.34 0.69
CA ILE A 189 5.29 -10.42 2.06
C ILE A 189 4.54 -9.15 2.44
N GLU A 190 5.07 -7.98 2.08
CA GLU A 190 4.40 -6.68 2.30
C GLU A 190 3.03 -6.57 1.62
N ARG A 191 2.75 -7.40 0.61
CA ARG A 191 1.51 -7.36 -0.20
C ARG A 191 0.59 -8.56 0.01
N CYS A 192 1.09 -9.63 0.62
CA CYS A 192 0.30 -10.84 0.83
C CYS A 192 -0.75 -10.67 1.93
N GLU A 193 -1.76 -11.54 1.91
CA GLU A 193 -2.81 -11.58 2.94
C GLU A 193 -2.29 -12.21 4.22
N SER A 194 -1.60 -13.33 4.06
CA SER A 194 -0.88 -13.99 5.12
C SER A 194 0.33 -14.71 4.55
N PHE A 195 1.29 -15.03 5.41
CA PHE A 195 2.41 -15.86 5.06
C PHE A 195 2.76 -16.83 6.17
N GLU A 196 3.52 -17.85 5.83
CA GLU A 196 3.95 -18.91 6.73
C GLU A 196 5.40 -19.24 6.38
N VAL A 197 6.19 -19.53 7.39
CA VAL A 197 7.59 -19.94 7.22
C VAL A 197 7.73 -21.32 7.82
N VAL A 198 7.76 -22.34 6.98
CA VAL A 198 7.86 -23.75 7.40
C VAL A 198 9.17 -24.38 7.00
N VAL A 199 9.46 -25.49 7.66
CA VAL A 199 10.56 -26.39 7.34
C VAL A 199 9.96 -27.73 6.92
N GLU A 200 10.05 -28.04 5.63
CA GLU A 200 9.65 -29.33 5.08
C GLU A 200 10.90 -30.16 4.76
N GLY A 201 11.20 -31.15 5.61
CA GLY A 201 12.45 -31.90 5.55
C GLY A 201 13.65 -31.02 5.91
N GLU A 202 14.61 -30.86 4.99
CA GLU A 202 15.78 -29.97 5.15
C GLU A 202 15.57 -28.59 4.48
N GLN A 203 14.39 -28.35 3.89
CA GLN A 203 14.15 -27.18 3.05
C GLN A 203 13.24 -26.18 3.77
N HIS A 204 13.70 -24.94 3.90
CA HIS A 204 12.84 -23.84 4.35
C HIS A 204 11.97 -23.34 3.20
N ILE A 205 10.69 -23.13 3.49
CA ILE A 205 9.69 -22.68 2.52
C ILE A 205 8.92 -21.51 3.13
N VAL A 206 8.92 -20.38 2.43
CA VAL A 206 8.03 -19.26 2.72
C VAL A 206 6.81 -19.40 1.82
N LYS A 207 5.66 -19.70 2.42
CA LYS A 207 4.37 -19.78 1.74
C LYS A 207 3.71 -18.41 1.83
N LEU A 208 3.35 -17.83 0.69
CA LEU A 208 2.60 -16.59 0.61
C LEU A 208 1.17 -16.93 0.18
N TYR A 209 0.20 -16.53 0.98
CA TYR A 209 -1.22 -16.62 0.65
C TYR A 209 -1.63 -15.31 -0.02
N LEU A 210 -1.97 -15.42 -1.29
CA LEU A 210 -2.49 -14.36 -2.14
C LEU A 210 -3.95 -14.68 -2.44
N GLU A 211 -4.67 -13.69 -2.95
CA GLU A 211 -6.09 -13.81 -3.27
C GLU A 211 -6.34 -14.98 -4.24
N GLY A 212 -6.91 -16.07 -3.73
CA GLY A 212 -7.19 -17.30 -4.47
C GLY A 212 -5.96 -18.10 -4.92
N ALA A 213 -4.75 -17.77 -4.46
CA ALA A 213 -3.51 -18.43 -4.87
C ALA A 213 -2.49 -18.58 -3.73
N THR A 214 -1.66 -19.62 -3.81
CA THR A 214 -0.52 -19.80 -2.89
C THR A 214 0.77 -19.80 -3.67
N SER A 215 1.71 -18.94 -3.27
CA SER A 215 3.05 -18.87 -3.85
C SER A 215 4.07 -19.44 -2.89
N LEU A 216 4.90 -20.37 -3.36
CA LEU A 216 5.93 -21.04 -2.57
C LEU A 216 7.31 -20.48 -2.91
N SER A 217 8.07 -20.07 -1.90
CA SER A 217 9.44 -19.61 -2.04
C SER A 217 10.39 -20.48 -1.23
N TYR A 218 11.21 -21.26 -1.91
CA TYR A 218 12.24 -22.10 -1.30
C TYR A 218 13.48 -21.28 -0.94
N VAL A 219 13.78 -21.15 0.35
CA VAL A 219 14.84 -20.29 0.89
C VAL A 219 15.87 -21.13 1.64
N LYS A 220 17.13 -20.68 1.68
CA LYS A 220 18.16 -21.30 2.52
C LYS A 220 17.97 -20.88 3.98
N ALA A 221 18.49 -21.68 4.92
CA ALA A 221 18.43 -21.37 6.35
C ALA A 221 19.01 -19.98 6.69
N GLU A 222 20.15 -19.61 6.10
CA GLU A 222 20.78 -18.30 6.27
C GLU A 222 19.89 -17.15 5.76
N GLU A 223 19.19 -17.38 4.64
CA GLU A 223 18.27 -16.41 4.05
C GLU A 223 17.02 -16.21 4.91
N VAL A 224 16.54 -17.27 5.58
CA VAL A 224 15.44 -17.19 6.55
C VAL A 224 15.86 -16.35 7.75
N ALA A 225 17.08 -16.53 8.28
CA ALA A 225 17.55 -15.72 9.41
C ALA A 225 17.60 -14.22 9.06
N GLU A 226 18.03 -13.87 7.85
CA GLU A 226 17.96 -12.48 7.36
C GLU A 226 16.52 -11.96 7.25
N LEU A 227 15.61 -12.80 6.75
CA LEU A 227 14.19 -12.44 6.62
C LEU A 227 13.53 -12.24 7.98
N GLU A 228 13.78 -13.13 8.95
CA GLU A 228 13.24 -13.02 10.30
C GLU A 228 13.70 -11.73 10.99
N LYS A 229 14.99 -11.39 10.88
CA LYS A 229 15.52 -10.13 11.41
C LYS A 229 14.84 -8.90 10.78
N ALA A 230 14.53 -8.96 9.48
CA ALA A 230 13.79 -7.90 8.81
C ALA A 230 12.35 -7.80 9.35
N LEU A 231 11.69 -8.93 9.59
CA LEU A 231 10.32 -9.00 10.10
C LEU A 231 10.19 -8.59 11.58
N GLU A 232 11.21 -8.81 12.41
CA GLU A 232 11.24 -8.35 13.82
C GLU A 232 11.05 -6.83 13.93
N SER A 233 11.59 -6.09 12.96
CA SER A 233 11.44 -4.62 12.92
C SER A 233 10.08 -4.16 12.38
N ARG A 234 9.21 -5.10 12.00
CA ARG A 234 7.95 -4.86 11.27
C ARG A 234 6.77 -5.58 11.91
N PRO A 235 6.32 -5.10 13.08
CA PRO A 235 5.22 -5.73 13.82
C PRO A 235 3.91 -5.78 13.03
N GLU A 236 3.72 -4.89 12.05
CA GLU A 236 2.58 -4.92 11.13
C GLU A 236 2.56 -6.16 10.24
N LEU A 237 3.73 -6.62 9.77
CA LEU A 237 3.83 -7.82 8.95
C LEU A 237 3.74 -9.09 9.80
N GLN A 238 4.29 -9.09 11.01
CA GLN A 238 4.21 -10.23 11.92
C GLN A 238 2.77 -10.65 12.21
N ARG A 239 1.80 -9.73 12.21
CA ARG A 239 0.37 -10.06 12.38
C ARG A 239 -0.24 -10.85 11.23
N ARG A 240 0.38 -10.81 10.05
CA ARG A 240 -0.05 -11.58 8.87
C ARG A 240 0.59 -12.97 8.85
N ARG A 241 1.53 -13.25 9.76
CA ARG A 241 2.15 -14.56 9.88
C ARG A 241 1.12 -15.54 10.43
N LYS A 242 0.96 -16.68 9.76
CA LYS A 242 0.31 -17.85 10.33
C LYS A 242 1.36 -18.64 11.09
N ASP A 243 1.07 -18.94 12.34
CA ASP A 243 1.83 -19.93 13.09
C ASP A 243 1.26 -21.32 12.74
N ASP A 244 2.12 -22.34 12.67
CA ASP A 244 1.69 -23.73 12.48
C ASP A 244 0.82 -24.15 13.69
N ASP A 245 -0.51 -24.19 13.51
CA ASP A 245 -1.46 -24.89 14.39
C ASP A 245 -1.51 -26.39 14.06
#